data_AF-A0A7C2URN9-F1
#
_entry.id   AF-A0A7C2URN9-F1
#
_cell.length_a   1.000
_cell.length_b   1.000
_cell.length_c   1.000
_cell.angle_alpha   90.00
_cell.angle_beta   90.00
_cell.angle_gamma   90.00
#
_symmetry.space_group_name_H-M   'P 1'
#
loop_
_entity.id
_entity.type
_entity.pdbx_description
1 polymer ?
#
loop_
_entity_poly.entity_id
_entity_poly.type
_entity_poly.pdbx_seq_one_letter_code
_entity_poly.pdbx_strand_id
1 'polypeptide(L)'
;MEDYLKQILDELRSIRRLLEQGGVSGQAPSAEVAEPQTPLAIVAAQPSEAIVRAAKHFLCRYLDGRELTLVEADDLTPSNPTMRERMHLAYFIGQHYATARRMLGELRATLQEPRTVRISTAGLADQQLCTLTNIATRLHQLYMLESYEYARPRRQLVMKVRKQPYVHNYLSGGWFEWYVAQAVRKILGANAPLVLRNVKLQTTSGILCEVDVLLVVQRGIDFDIGVLECKSANAIHGDELAQVRRMASLLDRGVQRTAVVMPDTPSPALVEYWSQQVGVQFIGRNELEAFLHGMIQ
;
A
#
# COMPACT_ATOMS: atom_id res chain seq x y z
N MET A 1 -28.27 33.98 2.30
CA MET A 1 -28.04 32.64 1.73
C MET A 1 -28.28 32.68 0.21
N GLU A 2 -29.36 33.32 -0.25
CA GLU A 2 -29.64 33.54 -1.67
C GLU A 2 -28.58 34.39 -2.40
N ASP A 3 -28.06 35.46 -1.77
CA ASP A 3 -27.01 36.29 -2.39
C ASP A 3 -25.70 35.51 -2.64
N TYR A 4 -25.37 34.59 -1.74
CA TYR A 4 -24.19 33.74 -1.86
C TYR A 4 -24.36 32.72 -2.99
N LEU A 5 -25.57 32.18 -3.15
CA LEU A 5 -25.89 31.24 -4.23
C LEU A 5 -25.90 31.95 -5.60
N LYS A 6 -26.34 33.21 -5.64
CA LYS A 6 -26.32 34.06 -6.83
C LYS A 6 -24.90 34.40 -7.27
N GLN A 7 -24.02 34.71 -6.32
CA GLN A 7 -22.61 34.96 -6.57
C GLN A 7 -21.89 33.72 -7.14
N ILE A 8 -22.16 32.53 -6.59
CA ILE A 8 -21.62 31.26 -7.12
C ILE A 8 -22.12 30.99 -8.54
N LEU A 9 -23.39 31.24 -8.82
CA LEU A 9 -23.97 31.04 -10.16
C LEU A 9 -23.39 32.00 -11.21
N ASP A 10 -23.11 33.24 -10.82
CA ASP A 10 -22.51 34.23 -11.72
C ASP A 10 -21.02 33.93 -12.00
N GLU A 11 -20.27 33.43 -11.01
CA GLU A 11 -18.91 32.95 -11.21
C GLU A 11 -18.86 31.72 -12.14
N LEU A 12 -19.75 30.76 -11.96
CA LEU A 12 -19.82 29.57 -12.83
C LEU A 12 -20.19 29.94 -14.28
N ARG A 13 -21.05 30.94 -14.49
CA ARG A 13 -21.37 31.47 -15.82
C ARG A 13 -20.20 32.22 -16.44
N SER A 14 -19.42 32.94 -15.65
CA SER A 14 -18.20 33.63 -16.10
C SER A 14 -17.15 32.63 -16.59
N ILE A 15 -16.90 31.57 -15.82
CA ILE A 15 -15.96 30.51 -16.17
C ILE A 15 -16.39 29.79 -17.46
N ARG A 16 -17.68 29.51 -17.61
CA ARG A 16 -18.22 28.90 -18.82
C ARG A 16 -17.99 29.75 -20.06
N ARG A 17 -18.19 31.08 -19.97
CA ARG A 17 -17.91 32.00 -21.09
C ARG A 17 -16.43 32.03 -21.46
N LEU A 18 -15.53 31.99 -20.48
CA LEU A 18 -14.09 31.96 -20.73
C LEU A 18 -13.65 30.68 -21.44
N LEU A 19 -14.25 29.54 -21.09
CA LEU A 19 -13.98 28.26 -21.75
C LEU A 19 -14.58 28.18 -23.16
N GLU A 20 -15.76 28.76 -23.36
CA GLU A 20 -16.42 28.83 -24.69
C GLU A 20 -15.72 29.83 -25.63
N GLN A 21 -15.06 30.87 -25.09
CA GLN A 21 -14.30 31.86 -25.87
C GLN A 21 -12.87 31.42 -26.20
N GLY A 22 -12.34 30.37 -25.55
CA GLY A 22 -10.99 29.84 -25.78
C GLY A 22 -10.83 29.00 -27.06
N GLY A 23 -11.79 29.02 -27.98
CA GLY A 23 -11.85 28.09 -29.11
C GLY A 23 -12.21 28.70 -30.47
N VAL A 24 -11.65 29.84 -30.91
CA VAL A 24 -11.55 30.21 -32.34
C VAL A 24 -10.29 31.06 -32.62
N SER A 25 -9.57 30.68 -33.68
CA SER A 25 -8.29 31.17 -34.24
C SER A 25 -8.13 32.69 -34.52
N GLY A 26 -6.91 33.21 -34.33
CA GLY A 26 -6.41 34.48 -34.91
C GLY A 26 -4.87 34.63 -34.79
N GLN A 27 -4.19 34.97 -35.88
CA GLN A 27 -2.72 34.97 -36.09
C GLN A 27 -1.94 36.16 -35.48
N ALA A 28 -0.75 35.83 -34.92
CA ALA A 28 0.53 36.59 -34.77
C ALA A 28 0.60 37.87 -33.88
N PRO A 29 1.77 38.26 -33.29
CA PRO A 29 3.15 37.79 -33.56
C PRO A 29 3.93 37.25 -32.33
N SER A 30 5.04 36.60 -32.65
CA SER A 30 5.98 35.88 -31.80
C SER A 30 6.46 36.65 -30.56
N ALA A 31 6.14 36.10 -29.38
CA ALA A 31 6.90 36.30 -28.16
C ALA A 31 7.15 34.91 -27.57
N GLU A 32 8.41 34.53 -27.43
CA GLU A 32 8.83 33.34 -26.70
C GLU A 32 8.38 33.48 -25.24
N VAL A 33 7.19 32.98 -24.95
CA VAL A 33 6.72 32.77 -23.58
C VAL A 33 6.87 31.29 -23.33
N ALA A 34 7.91 30.95 -22.55
CA ALA A 34 8.12 29.61 -22.04
C ALA A 34 6.82 29.08 -21.43
N GLU A 35 6.35 27.95 -21.95
CA GLU A 35 5.16 27.28 -21.44
C GLU A 35 5.30 27.04 -19.93
N PRO A 36 4.25 27.30 -19.14
CA PRO A 36 4.21 26.84 -17.77
C PRO A 36 4.27 25.31 -17.81
N GLN A 37 5.41 24.76 -17.40
CA GLN A 37 5.57 23.33 -17.20
C GLN A 37 4.61 22.91 -16.09
N THR A 38 3.42 22.48 -16.51
CA THR A 38 2.55 21.62 -15.70
C THR A 38 3.43 20.48 -15.21
N PRO A 39 3.54 20.20 -13.89
CA PRO A 39 4.31 19.05 -13.44
C PRO A 39 3.69 17.82 -14.10
N LEU A 40 4.43 17.22 -15.04
CA LEU A 40 4.12 15.89 -15.54
C LEU A 40 4.05 15.00 -14.30
N ALA A 41 2.85 14.62 -13.90
CA ALA A 41 2.68 13.47 -13.05
C ALA A 41 3.38 12.33 -13.78
N ILE A 42 4.54 11.90 -13.27
CA ILE A 42 5.23 10.71 -13.77
C ILE A 42 4.28 9.55 -13.46
N VAL A 43 3.38 9.26 -14.39
CA VAL A 43 2.60 8.04 -14.39
C VAL A 43 3.63 6.97 -14.67
N ALA A 44 4.02 6.21 -13.65
CA ALA A 44 4.93 5.09 -13.79
C ALA A 44 4.47 4.23 -14.98
N ALA A 45 5.32 4.13 -16.01
CA ALA A 45 5.00 3.40 -17.22
C ALA A 45 4.58 1.99 -16.86
N GLN A 46 3.44 1.54 -17.39
CA GLN A 46 2.99 0.16 -17.18
C GLN A 46 3.82 -0.78 -18.07
N PRO A 47 4.13 -2.00 -17.59
CA PRO A 47 4.81 -3.00 -18.40
C PRO A 47 3.95 -3.39 -19.60
N SER A 48 4.58 -3.71 -20.74
CA SER A 48 3.86 -4.20 -21.91
C SER A 48 3.29 -5.60 -21.65
N GLU A 49 2.19 -5.96 -22.31
CA GLU A 49 1.58 -7.29 -22.17
C GLU A 49 2.55 -8.45 -22.48
N ALA A 50 3.48 -8.23 -23.42
CA ALA A 50 4.52 -9.20 -23.76
C ALA A 50 5.48 -9.45 -22.59
N ILE A 51 5.92 -8.38 -21.90
CA ILE A 51 6.79 -8.49 -20.71
C ILE A 51 6.04 -9.17 -19.57
N VAL A 52 4.77 -8.81 -19.33
CA VAL A 52 3.93 -9.46 -18.30
C VAL A 52 3.80 -10.96 -18.55
N ARG A 53 3.57 -11.36 -19.81
CA ARG A 53 3.49 -12.78 -20.20
C ARG A 53 4.80 -13.51 -19.98
N ALA A 54 5.92 -12.88 -20.34
CA ALA A 54 7.26 -13.44 -20.12
C ALA A 54 7.57 -13.60 -18.62
N ALA A 55 7.21 -12.61 -17.80
CA ALA A 55 7.35 -12.65 -16.35
C ALA A 55 6.52 -13.78 -15.70
N LYS A 56 5.28 -13.98 -16.15
CA LYS A 56 4.44 -15.11 -15.71
C LYS A 56 5.07 -16.46 -16.05
N HIS A 57 5.56 -16.62 -17.28
CA HIS A 57 6.23 -17.86 -17.70
C HIS A 57 7.53 -18.11 -16.91
N PHE A 58 8.31 -17.05 -16.66
CA PHE A 58 9.47 -17.14 -15.77
C PHE A 58 9.09 -17.61 -14.37
N LEU A 59 8.06 -17.03 -13.76
CA LEU A 59 7.60 -17.41 -12.42
C LEU A 59 7.17 -18.88 -12.39
N CYS A 60 6.39 -19.36 -13.37
CA CYS A 60 6.00 -20.77 -13.44
C CYS A 60 7.22 -21.68 -13.47
N ARG A 61 8.16 -21.45 -14.40
CA ARG A 61 9.39 -22.26 -14.49
C ARG A 61 10.22 -22.20 -13.22
N TYR A 62 10.27 -21.04 -12.58
CA TYR A 62 10.96 -20.88 -11.31
C TYR A 62 10.37 -21.76 -10.22
N LEU A 63 9.05 -21.70 -10.04
CA LEU A 63 8.34 -22.49 -9.03
C LEU A 63 8.41 -23.99 -9.33
N ASP A 64 8.27 -24.38 -10.60
CA ASP A 64 8.39 -25.77 -11.04
C ASP A 64 9.77 -26.34 -10.70
N GLY A 65 10.85 -25.59 -10.96
CA GLY A 65 12.22 -25.98 -10.60
C GLY A 65 12.47 -26.06 -9.10
N ARG A 66 11.54 -25.57 -8.27
CA ARG A 66 11.55 -25.64 -6.81
C ARG A 66 10.52 -26.64 -6.25
N GLU A 67 9.85 -27.40 -7.11
CA GLU A 67 8.75 -28.30 -6.74
C GLU A 67 7.61 -27.60 -5.98
N LEU A 68 7.33 -26.35 -6.39
CA LEU A 68 6.28 -25.51 -5.83
C LEU A 68 5.17 -25.27 -6.86
N THR A 69 3.93 -25.41 -6.43
CA THR A 69 2.75 -25.08 -7.21
C THR A 69 2.12 -23.80 -6.68
N LEU A 70 1.84 -22.84 -7.56
CA LEU A 70 1.02 -21.68 -7.23
C LEU A 70 -0.46 -22.09 -7.16
N VAL A 71 -1.03 -22.07 -5.96
CA VAL A 71 -2.43 -22.46 -5.72
C VAL A 71 -3.36 -21.26 -5.83
N GLU A 72 -2.98 -20.13 -5.23
CA GLU A 72 -3.78 -18.92 -5.16
C GLU A 72 -2.88 -17.69 -5.16
N ALA A 73 -3.34 -16.62 -5.79
CA ALA A 73 -2.72 -15.30 -5.73
C ALA A 73 -3.75 -14.22 -6.09
N ASP A 74 -3.66 -13.07 -5.43
CA ASP A 74 -4.45 -11.89 -5.72
C ASP A 74 -3.68 -10.94 -6.65
N ASP A 75 -4.35 -10.47 -7.70
CA ASP A 75 -3.86 -9.38 -8.54
C ASP A 75 -3.92 -8.04 -7.78
N LEU A 76 -2.95 -7.16 -8.07
CA LEU A 76 -2.83 -5.85 -7.44
C LEU A 76 -3.94 -4.84 -7.84
N THR A 77 -4.74 -5.15 -8.86
CA THR A 77 -5.81 -4.26 -9.33
C THR A 77 -7.17 -4.94 -9.16
N PRO A 78 -7.82 -4.80 -7.98
CA PRO A 78 -9.12 -5.39 -7.75
C PRO A 78 -10.17 -4.88 -8.74
N SER A 79 -10.96 -5.80 -9.30
CA SER A 79 -12.14 -5.46 -10.11
C SER A 79 -13.28 -4.89 -9.26
N ASN A 80 -13.34 -5.25 -7.98
CA ASN A 80 -14.33 -4.76 -7.01
C ASN A 80 -14.02 -3.31 -6.56
N PRO A 81 -14.94 -2.34 -6.74
CA PRO A 81 -14.74 -0.94 -6.35
C PRO A 81 -14.43 -0.75 -4.86
N THR A 82 -15.11 -1.48 -3.98
CA THR A 82 -14.87 -1.43 -2.53
C THR A 82 -13.47 -1.92 -2.17
N MET A 83 -12.98 -2.98 -2.83
CA MET A 83 -11.61 -3.45 -2.64
C MET A 83 -10.58 -2.43 -3.14
N ARG A 84 -10.84 -1.76 -4.27
CA ARG A 84 -9.98 -0.65 -4.72
C ARG A 84 -9.92 0.47 -3.70
N GLU A 85 -11.04 0.84 -3.08
CA GLU A 85 -11.04 1.86 -2.04
C GLU A 85 -10.30 1.42 -0.77
N ARG A 86 -10.36 0.14 -0.40
CA ARG A 86 -9.53 -0.42 0.69
C ARG A 86 -8.04 -0.34 0.36
N MET A 87 -7.66 -0.66 -0.88
CA MET A 87 -6.29 -0.54 -1.38
C MET A 87 -5.82 0.93 -1.38
N HIS A 88 -6.65 1.86 -1.87
CA HIS A 88 -6.33 3.29 -1.85
C HIS A 88 -6.22 3.83 -0.42
N LEU A 89 -7.07 3.38 0.50
CA LEU A 89 -6.99 3.74 1.92
C LEU A 89 -5.72 3.19 2.56
N ALA A 90 -5.37 1.94 2.28
CA ALA A 90 -4.15 1.31 2.77
C ALA A 90 -2.91 2.07 2.32
N TYR A 91 -2.85 2.41 1.03
CA TYR A 91 -1.75 3.21 0.49
C TYR A 91 -1.68 4.59 1.19
N PHE A 92 -2.80 5.30 1.33
CA PHE A 92 -2.86 6.59 2.02
C PHE A 92 -2.41 6.48 3.49
N ILE A 93 -2.84 5.43 4.20
CA ILE A 93 -2.43 5.16 5.58
C ILE A 93 -0.91 5.00 5.66
N GLY A 94 -0.30 4.18 4.80
CA GLY A 94 1.15 3.93 4.89
C GLY A 94 2.00 5.15 4.52
N GLN A 95 1.52 6.02 3.62
CA GLN A 95 2.16 7.32 3.33
C GLN A 95 2.14 8.25 4.54
N HIS A 96 1.08 8.19 5.36
CA HIS A 96 0.91 9.02 6.55
C HIS A 96 0.99 8.23 7.87
N TYR A 97 1.75 7.14 7.89
CA TYR A 97 1.74 6.20 9.01
C TYR A 97 2.13 6.86 10.34
N ALA A 98 3.13 7.76 10.34
CA ALA A 98 3.54 8.47 11.55
C ALA A 98 2.38 9.18 12.25
N THR A 99 1.47 9.79 11.48
CA THR A 99 0.25 10.42 11.99
C THR A 99 -0.80 9.39 12.39
N ALA A 100 -1.00 8.34 11.57
CA ALA A 100 -2.06 7.35 11.75
C ALA A 100 -1.78 6.30 12.84
N ARG A 101 -0.52 6.07 13.18
CA ARG A 101 -0.02 4.95 14.01
C ARG A 101 -0.82 4.76 15.29
N ARG A 102 -1.00 5.83 16.08
CA ARG A 102 -1.74 5.77 17.34
C ARG A 102 -3.19 5.34 17.13
N MET A 103 -3.87 5.96 16.18
CA MET A 103 -5.27 5.64 15.87
C MET A 103 -5.43 4.18 15.43
N LEU A 104 -4.54 3.68 14.55
CA LEU A 104 -4.58 2.29 14.11
C LEU A 104 -4.30 1.30 15.24
N GLY A 105 -3.34 1.62 16.11
CA GLY A 105 -3.02 0.79 17.28
C GLY A 105 -4.22 0.65 18.23
N GLU A 106 -4.90 1.75 18.53
CA GLU A 106 -6.09 1.76 19.39
C GLU A 106 -7.27 1.01 18.75
N LEU A 107 -7.50 1.18 17.45
CA LEU A 107 -8.54 0.42 16.73
C LEU A 107 -8.20 -1.07 16.73
N ARG A 108 -6.95 -1.45 16.41
CA ARG A 108 -6.46 -2.84 16.42
C ARG A 108 -6.65 -3.51 17.77
N ALA A 109 -6.34 -2.80 18.86
CA ALA A 109 -6.47 -3.32 20.23
C ALA A 109 -7.91 -3.66 20.63
N THR A 110 -8.91 -3.19 19.87
CA THR A 110 -10.33 -3.42 20.13
C THR A 110 -10.98 -4.41 19.16
N LEU A 111 -10.21 -5.07 18.29
CA LEU A 111 -10.78 -5.97 17.27
C LEU A 111 -11.49 -7.19 17.85
N GLN A 112 -10.98 -7.75 18.96
CA GLN A 112 -11.58 -8.92 19.61
C GLN A 112 -12.88 -8.55 20.35
N GLU A 113 -12.84 -7.41 21.06
CA GLU A 113 -13.96 -6.86 21.81
C GLU A 113 -14.14 -5.38 21.47
N PRO A 114 -14.97 -5.06 20.45
CA PRO A 114 -15.13 -3.70 19.99
C PRO A 114 -15.71 -2.76 21.04
N ARG A 115 -14.91 -1.76 21.41
CA ARG A 115 -15.27 -0.69 22.35
C ARG A 115 -15.00 0.68 21.72
N THR A 116 -15.60 1.71 22.30
CA THR A 116 -15.38 3.08 21.84
C THR A 116 -13.94 3.52 22.09
N VAL A 117 -13.25 3.90 21.04
CA VAL A 117 -11.92 4.52 21.03
C VAL A 117 -12.06 6.03 20.96
N ARG A 118 -11.21 6.75 21.71
CA ARG A 118 -11.12 8.21 21.67
C ARG A 118 -9.69 8.64 21.38
N ILE A 119 -9.48 9.32 20.27
CA ILE A 119 -8.18 9.86 19.87
C ILE A 119 -8.20 11.36 20.08
N SER A 120 -7.33 11.87 20.97
CA SER A 120 -7.14 13.31 21.14
C SER A 120 -6.59 13.95 19.87
N THR A 121 -7.18 15.05 19.45
CA THR A 121 -6.69 15.92 18.38
C THR A 121 -6.04 17.21 18.91
N ALA A 122 -5.92 17.35 20.24
CA ALA A 122 -5.24 18.48 20.85
C ALA A 122 -3.76 18.51 20.47
N GLY A 123 -3.30 19.66 19.97
CA GLY A 123 -1.90 19.85 19.56
C GLY A 123 -1.52 19.26 18.21
N LEU A 124 -2.46 18.65 17.47
CA LEU A 124 -2.22 18.24 16.09
C LEU A 124 -2.18 19.48 15.18
N ALA A 125 -1.24 19.49 14.23
CA ALA A 125 -1.27 20.42 13.13
C ALA A 125 -2.48 20.14 12.21
N ASP A 126 -2.93 21.15 11.46
CA ASP A 126 -4.09 21.04 10.57
C ASP A 126 -3.95 19.91 9.56
N GLN A 127 -2.75 19.70 9.03
CA GLN A 127 -2.47 18.59 8.11
C GLN A 127 -2.65 17.23 8.79
N GLN A 128 -2.17 17.06 10.03
CA GLN A 128 -2.32 15.82 10.78
C GLN A 128 -3.79 15.53 11.12
N LEU A 129 -4.53 16.56 11.53
CA LEU A 129 -5.97 16.47 11.78
C LEU A 129 -6.72 16.08 10.49
N CYS A 130 -6.40 16.72 9.36
CA CYS A 130 -6.98 16.40 8.05
C CYS A 130 -6.70 14.93 7.68
N THR A 131 -5.47 14.47 7.83
CA THR A 131 -5.10 13.06 7.60
C THR A 131 -5.94 12.10 8.45
N LEU A 132 -6.02 12.32 9.77
CA LEU A 132 -6.75 11.41 10.66
C LEU A 132 -8.24 11.38 10.36
N THR A 133 -8.84 12.56 10.18
CA THR A 133 -10.26 12.68 9.83
C THR A 133 -10.58 12.05 8.48
N ASN A 134 -9.70 12.16 7.49
CA ASN A 134 -9.84 11.49 6.19
C ASN A 134 -9.82 9.95 6.36
N ILE A 135 -8.82 9.41 7.08
CA ILE A 135 -8.72 7.96 7.34
C ILE A 135 -9.98 7.47 8.07
N ALA A 136 -10.39 8.13 9.15
CA ALA A 136 -11.56 7.74 9.93
C ALA A 136 -12.86 7.81 9.10
N THR A 137 -13.02 8.85 8.28
CA THR A 137 -14.16 8.99 7.36
C THR A 137 -14.20 7.84 6.37
N ARG A 138 -13.07 7.47 5.76
CA ARG A 138 -13.00 6.39 4.78
C ARG A 138 -13.20 5.01 5.42
N LEU A 139 -12.66 4.78 6.62
CA LEU A 139 -12.94 3.57 7.39
C LEU A 139 -14.46 3.44 7.69
N HIS A 140 -15.12 4.54 8.03
CA HIS A 140 -16.57 4.57 8.23
C HIS A 140 -17.35 4.30 6.94
N GLN A 141 -16.99 4.95 5.83
CA GLN A 141 -17.62 4.73 4.50
C GLN A 141 -17.42 3.31 3.98
N LEU A 142 -16.31 2.66 4.32
CA LEU A 142 -16.03 1.25 4.02
C LEU A 142 -16.68 0.27 5.00
N TYR A 143 -17.58 0.75 5.86
CA TYR A 143 -18.30 -0.01 6.89
C TYR A 143 -17.40 -0.70 7.93
N MET A 144 -16.13 -0.29 8.04
CA MET A 144 -15.19 -0.82 9.02
C MET A 144 -15.42 -0.26 10.42
N LEU A 145 -15.99 0.94 10.51
CA LEU A 145 -16.45 1.52 11.76
C LEU A 145 -17.97 1.32 11.89
N GLU A 146 -18.41 0.97 13.09
CA GLU A 146 -19.81 1.01 13.51
C GLU A 146 -20.25 2.46 13.74
N SER A 147 -19.36 3.29 14.28
CA SER A 147 -19.58 4.72 14.47
C SER A 147 -18.28 5.51 14.33
N TYR A 148 -18.42 6.76 13.89
CA TYR A 148 -17.36 7.76 13.82
C TYR A 148 -17.93 9.17 14.03
N GLU A 149 -17.33 9.93 14.94
CA GLU A 149 -17.64 11.33 15.19
C GLU A 149 -16.34 12.14 15.39
N TYR A 150 -16.24 13.30 14.74
CA TYR A 150 -15.26 14.31 15.12
C TYR A 150 -15.88 15.30 16.10
N ALA A 151 -15.71 15.05 17.39
CA ALA A 151 -16.20 15.88 18.48
C ALA A 151 -15.33 17.14 18.65
N ARG A 152 -15.48 18.11 17.74
CA ARG A 152 -14.69 19.36 17.71
C ARG A 152 -14.60 20.08 19.07
N PRO A 153 -15.69 20.26 19.84
CA PRO A 153 -15.61 20.94 21.14
C PRO A 153 -14.72 20.21 22.16
N ARG A 154 -14.63 18.88 22.05
CA ARG A 154 -13.80 18.04 22.93
C ARG A 154 -12.41 17.76 22.33
N ARG A 155 -12.12 18.26 21.12
CA ARG A 155 -10.89 18.00 20.36
C ARG A 155 -10.54 16.52 20.31
N GLN A 156 -11.52 15.70 19.90
CA GLN A 156 -11.37 14.24 19.86
C GLN A 156 -12.06 13.62 18.65
N LEU A 157 -11.46 12.55 18.12
CA LEU A 157 -12.13 11.59 17.24
C LEU A 157 -12.68 10.46 18.11
N VAL A 158 -13.97 10.17 17.98
CA VAL A 158 -14.67 9.10 18.68
C VAL A 158 -15.06 8.05 17.66
N MET A 159 -14.62 6.81 17.85
CA MET A 159 -14.80 5.74 16.87
C MET A 159 -15.13 4.42 17.56
N LYS A 160 -15.85 3.53 16.88
CA LYS A 160 -16.04 2.14 17.32
C LYS A 160 -15.91 1.23 16.11
N VAL A 161 -15.07 0.20 16.22
CA VAL A 161 -14.87 -0.77 15.13
C VAL A 161 -16.09 -1.67 14.99
N ARG A 162 -16.45 -2.04 13.76
CA ARG A 162 -17.51 -3.03 13.52
C ARG A 162 -16.96 -4.45 13.70
N LYS A 163 -17.68 -5.32 14.43
CA LYS A 163 -17.33 -6.74 14.61
C LYS A 163 -17.62 -7.55 13.34
N GLN A 164 -16.68 -7.52 12.38
CA GLN A 164 -16.80 -8.23 11.11
C GLN A 164 -15.44 -8.84 10.71
N PRO A 165 -15.38 -10.06 10.16
CA PRO A 165 -14.11 -10.72 9.81
C PRO A 165 -13.20 -9.88 8.90
N TYR A 166 -13.75 -9.27 7.86
CA TYR A 166 -12.94 -8.45 6.93
C TYR A 166 -12.34 -7.20 7.60
N VAL A 167 -13.00 -6.67 8.64
CA VAL A 167 -12.52 -5.51 9.40
C VAL A 167 -11.36 -5.92 10.28
N HIS A 168 -11.48 -7.09 10.91
CA HIS A 168 -10.38 -7.71 11.66
C HIS A 168 -9.18 -7.93 10.75
N ASN A 169 -9.35 -8.60 9.61
CA ASN A 169 -8.27 -8.87 8.67
C ASN A 169 -7.59 -7.57 8.18
N TYR A 170 -8.38 -6.56 7.82
CA TYR A 170 -7.84 -5.30 7.32
C TYR A 170 -7.04 -4.55 8.39
N LEU A 171 -7.60 -4.35 9.60
CA LEU A 171 -6.99 -3.54 10.66
C LEU A 171 -5.89 -4.29 11.43
N SER A 172 -5.90 -5.62 11.43
CA SER A 172 -4.85 -6.42 12.08
C SER A 172 -3.57 -6.54 11.25
N GLY A 173 -3.66 -6.45 9.91
CA GLY A 173 -2.48 -6.55 9.04
C GLY A 173 -2.70 -6.21 7.58
N GLY A 174 -3.88 -6.53 7.02
CA GLY A 174 -4.12 -6.45 5.58
C GLY A 174 -3.99 -5.05 4.97
N TRP A 175 -4.17 -3.98 5.75
CA TRP A 175 -3.88 -2.63 5.26
C TRP A 175 -2.40 -2.45 4.90
N PHE A 176 -1.50 -3.09 5.64
CA PHE A 176 -0.06 -2.91 5.46
C PHE A 176 0.45 -3.72 4.26
N GLU A 177 -0.03 -4.93 4.07
CA GLU A 177 0.23 -5.72 2.86
C GLU A 177 -0.25 -4.98 1.59
N TRP A 178 -1.46 -4.40 1.63
CA TRP A 178 -1.95 -3.54 0.54
C TRP A 178 -1.02 -2.35 0.29
N TYR A 179 -0.56 -1.69 1.35
CA TYR A 179 0.39 -0.58 1.23
C TYR A 179 1.69 -1.01 0.57
N VAL A 180 2.32 -2.09 1.06
CA VAL A 180 3.62 -2.57 0.57
C VAL A 180 3.52 -2.94 -0.91
N ALA A 181 2.51 -3.71 -1.30
CA ALA A 181 2.34 -4.11 -2.69
C ALA A 181 2.08 -2.92 -3.62
N GLN A 182 1.32 -1.91 -3.16
CA GLN A 182 1.12 -0.66 -3.89
C GLN A 182 2.39 0.18 -3.98
N ALA A 183 3.22 0.20 -2.94
CA ALA A 183 4.51 0.86 -2.93
C ALA A 183 5.46 0.20 -3.93
N VAL A 184 5.53 -1.14 -3.97
CA VAL A 184 6.32 -1.90 -4.96
C VAL A 184 5.98 -1.46 -6.38
N ARG A 185 4.69 -1.46 -6.76
CA ARG A 185 4.28 -1.04 -8.12
C ARG A 185 4.68 0.40 -8.44
N LYS A 186 4.59 1.31 -7.46
CA LYS A 186 4.94 2.72 -7.67
C LYS A 186 6.44 2.97 -7.76
N ILE A 187 7.23 2.27 -6.94
CA ILE A 187 8.69 2.40 -6.88
C ILE A 187 9.31 1.78 -8.13
N LEU A 188 8.95 0.54 -8.46
CA LEU A 188 9.58 -0.21 -9.55
C LEU A 188 8.94 0.05 -10.92
N GLY A 189 7.68 0.47 -10.97
CA GLY A 189 6.98 0.73 -12.24
C GLY A 189 7.02 -0.47 -13.20
N ALA A 190 7.44 -0.23 -14.44
CA ALA A 190 7.58 -1.27 -15.46
C ALA A 190 8.61 -2.36 -15.09
N ASN A 191 9.57 -2.08 -14.19
CA ASN A 191 10.57 -3.05 -13.76
C ASN A 191 10.00 -4.13 -12.83
N ALA A 192 8.76 -4.01 -12.36
CA ALA A 192 8.03 -5.05 -11.65
C ALA A 192 6.82 -5.51 -12.46
N PRO A 193 7.03 -6.26 -13.56
CA PRO A 193 5.94 -6.66 -14.45
C PRO A 193 4.89 -7.56 -13.81
N LEU A 194 5.20 -8.17 -12.66
CA LEU A 194 4.26 -8.96 -11.88
C LEU A 194 4.43 -8.63 -10.40
N VAL A 195 3.32 -8.27 -9.74
CA VAL A 195 3.22 -8.08 -8.29
C VAL A 195 1.95 -8.78 -7.84
N LEU A 196 2.11 -9.86 -7.09
CA LEU A 196 1.06 -10.71 -6.57
C LEU A 196 0.96 -10.56 -5.06
N ARG A 197 -0.24 -10.71 -4.52
CA ARG A 197 -0.50 -10.70 -3.08
C ARG A 197 -1.13 -12.00 -2.61
N ASN A 198 -1.06 -12.24 -1.29
CA ASN A 198 -1.70 -13.39 -0.63
C ASN A 198 -1.39 -14.70 -1.36
N VAL A 199 -0.13 -14.86 -1.75
CA VAL A 199 0.30 -15.94 -2.62
C VAL A 199 0.38 -17.22 -1.80
N LYS A 200 -0.35 -18.25 -2.22
CA LYS A 200 -0.30 -19.58 -1.61
C LYS A 200 0.47 -20.52 -2.51
N LEU A 201 1.59 -20.99 -2.00
CA LEU A 201 2.44 -21.99 -2.63
C LEU A 201 2.25 -23.33 -1.94
N GLN A 202 2.25 -24.42 -2.71
CA GLN A 202 2.18 -25.77 -2.18
C GLN A 202 3.34 -26.60 -2.68
N THR A 203 4.01 -27.31 -1.77
CA THR A 203 5.03 -28.31 -2.13
C THR A 203 4.38 -29.59 -2.64
N THR A 204 5.14 -30.45 -3.32
CA THR A 204 4.72 -31.82 -3.70
C THR A 204 4.23 -32.67 -2.52
N SER A 205 4.75 -32.41 -1.31
CA SER A 205 4.32 -33.06 -0.07
C SER A 205 3.00 -32.52 0.53
N GLY A 206 2.40 -31.51 -0.10
CA GLY A 206 1.16 -30.88 0.35
C GLY A 206 1.33 -29.74 1.36
N ILE A 207 2.55 -29.48 1.84
CA ILE A 207 2.84 -28.35 2.75
C ILE A 207 2.56 -27.03 2.05
N LEU A 208 1.78 -26.16 2.71
CA LEU A 208 1.48 -24.81 2.27
C LEU A 208 2.49 -23.79 2.81
N CYS A 209 2.77 -22.79 1.98
CA CYS A 209 3.53 -21.60 2.32
C CYS A 209 2.78 -20.38 1.81
N GLU A 210 2.48 -19.43 2.69
CA GLU A 210 1.90 -18.15 2.30
C GLU A 210 3.01 -17.11 2.13
N VAL A 211 2.80 -16.19 1.19
CA VAL A 211 3.68 -15.05 0.92
C VAL A 211 2.81 -13.81 0.73
N ASP A 212 3.02 -12.80 1.56
CA ASP A 212 2.19 -11.59 1.52
C ASP A 212 2.31 -10.82 0.20
N VAL A 213 3.54 -10.63 -0.30
CA VAL A 213 3.82 -10.01 -1.60
C VAL A 213 4.93 -10.77 -2.32
N LEU A 214 4.62 -11.31 -3.50
CA LEU A 214 5.59 -11.88 -4.43
C LEU A 214 5.67 -10.99 -5.66
N LEU A 215 6.89 -10.67 -6.09
CA LEU A 215 7.09 -9.88 -7.30
C LEU A 215 8.07 -10.57 -8.25
N VAL A 216 7.85 -10.39 -9.55
CA VAL A 216 8.85 -10.67 -10.58
C VAL A 216 9.40 -9.32 -11.02
N VAL A 217 10.72 -9.19 -10.94
CA VAL A 217 11.43 -7.98 -11.36
C VAL A 217 12.20 -8.24 -12.65
N GLN A 218 12.24 -7.25 -13.53
CA GLN A 218 13.05 -7.28 -14.74
C GLN A 218 14.44 -6.71 -14.44
N ARG A 219 15.48 -7.47 -14.79
CA ARG A 219 16.90 -7.11 -14.63
C ARG A 219 17.59 -7.20 -15.99
N GLY A 220 17.66 -6.07 -16.69
CA GLY A 220 18.08 -6.05 -18.09
C GLY A 220 17.15 -6.90 -18.97
N ILE A 221 17.69 -7.98 -19.55
CA ILE A 221 16.91 -8.92 -20.38
C ILE A 221 16.31 -10.09 -19.59
N ASP A 222 16.74 -10.29 -18.35
CA ASP A 222 16.34 -11.41 -17.51
C ASP A 222 15.30 -11.01 -16.46
N PHE A 223 14.80 -12.01 -15.74
CA PHE A 223 13.89 -11.83 -14.61
C PHE A 223 14.48 -12.43 -13.34
N ASP A 224 14.08 -11.87 -12.22
CA ASP A 224 14.33 -12.39 -10.88
C ASP A 224 13.04 -12.30 -10.05
N ILE A 225 13.02 -12.91 -8.88
CA ILE A 225 11.89 -12.78 -7.95
C ILE A 225 12.30 -12.02 -6.69
N GLY A 226 11.36 -11.24 -6.18
CA GLY A 226 11.40 -10.65 -4.85
C GLY A 226 10.27 -11.18 -3.99
N VAL A 227 10.50 -11.25 -2.69
CA VAL A 227 9.57 -11.79 -1.71
C VAL A 227 9.52 -10.84 -0.52
N LEU A 228 8.33 -10.37 -0.16
CA LEU A 228 8.11 -9.51 0.98
C LEU A 228 7.06 -10.12 1.90
N GLU A 229 7.45 -10.39 3.13
CA GLU A 229 6.54 -10.68 4.23
C GLU A 229 6.19 -9.37 4.93
N CYS A 230 4.92 -9.14 5.29
CA CYS A 230 4.45 -7.89 5.84
C CYS A 230 4.02 -8.04 7.30
N LYS A 231 4.80 -7.46 8.22
CA LYS A 231 4.45 -7.43 9.63
C LYS A 231 3.98 -6.06 10.09
N SER A 232 2.66 -5.93 10.29
CA SER A 232 2.03 -4.68 10.76
C SER A 232 2.25 -4.37 12.25
N ALA A 233 2.73 -5.34 13.05
CA ALA A 233 3.08 -5.18 14.46
C ALA A 233 4.58 -4.98 14.61
N ASN A 234 5.03 -4.36 15.71
CA ASN A 234 6.45 -4.08 15.95
C ASN A 234 7.24 -5.27 16.53
N ALA A 235 6.62 -6.44 16.62
CA ALA A 235 7.23 -7.65 17.15
C ALA A 235 6.84 -8.84 16.28
N ILE A 236 7.73 -9.83 16.26
CA ILE A 236 7.58 -11.09 15.54
C ILE A 236 7.78 -12.22 16.53
N HIS A 237 6.83 -13.14 16.55
CA HIS A 237 6.82 -14.31 17.44
C HIS A 237 7.51 -15.52 16.80
N GLY A 238 7.81 -16.55 17.58
CA GLY A 238 8.64 -17.68 17.13
C GLY A 238 7.99 -18.52 16.02
N ASP A 239 6.68 -18.68 16.06
CA ASP A 239 5.86 -19.31 15.02
C ASP A 239 5.89 -18.51 13.70
N GLU A 240 5.86 -17.18 13.80
CA GLU A 240 5.96 -16.28 12.64
C GLU A 240 7.38 -16.33 12.03
N LEU A 241 8.42 -16.35 12.85
CA LEU A 241 9.80 -16.59 12.37
C LEU A 241 9.94 -17.95 11.69
N ALA A 242 9.28 -18.99 12.20
CA ALA A 242 9.30 -20.31 11.58
C ALA A 242 8.62 -20.31 10.19
N GLN A 243 7.55 -19.53 10.01
CA GLN A 243 6.92 -19.32 8.71
C GLN A 243 7.85 -18.58 7.74
N VAL A 244 8.46 -17.47 8.19
CA VAL A 244 9.44 -16.72 7.38
C VAL A 244 10.62 -17.60 6.97
N ARG A 245 11.16 -18.40 7.89
CA ARG A 245 12.25 -19.35 7.58
C ARG A 245 11.82 -20.36 6.52
N ARG A 246 10.61 -20.91 6.64
CA ARG A 246 10.06 -21.87 5.67
C ARG A 246 9.94 -21.24 4.29
N MET A 247 9.34 -20.05 4.22
CA MET A 247 9.23 -19.28 2.98
C MET A 247 10.60 -19.05 2.36
N ALA A 248 11.56 -18.52 3.12
CA ALA A 248 12.91 -18.25 2.65
C ALA A 248 13.62 -19.52 2.15
N SER A 249 13.43 -20.64 2.83
CA SER A 249 14.04 -21.92 2.46
C SER A 249 13.42 -22.50 1.18
N LEU A 250 12.09 -22.42 1.03
CA LEU A 250 11.38 -22.90 -0.16
C LEU A 250 11.71 -22.04 -1.38
N LEU A 251 11.80 -20.72 -1.20
CA LEU A 251 12.03 -19.79 -2.29
C LEU A 251 13.50 -19.49 -2.57
N ASP A 252 14.45 -19.82 -1.70
CA ASP A 252 15.90 -19.80 -1.92
C ASP A 252 16.42 -18.61 -2.76
N ARG A 253 16.18 -17.40 -2.25
CA ARG A 253 16.58 -16.14 -2.90
C ARG A 253 17.49 -15.26 -2.07
N GLY A 254 17.68 -15.61 -0.80
CA GLY A 254 18.59 -14.94 0.12
C GLY A 254 18.19 -13.51 0.50
N VAL A 255 19.03 -12.89 1.31
CA VAL A 255 18.76 -11.60 1.96
C VAL A 255 18.57 -10.42 0.99
N GLN A 256 19.11 -10.49 -0.22
CA GLN A 256 18.99 -9.41 -1.21
C GLN A 256 17.64 -9.40 -1.94
N ARG A 257 16.84 -10.44 -1.75
CA ARG A 257 15.59 -10.67 -2.50
C ARG A 257 14.42 -11.05 -1.59
N THR A 258 14.68 -11.29 -0.31
CA THR A 258 13.67 -11.64 0.69
C THR A 258 13.79 -10.72 1.90
N ALA A 259 12.68 -10.04 2.23
CA ALA A 259 12.61 -9.20 3.41
C ALA A 259 11.29 -9.36 4.16
N VAL A 260 11.34 -9.19 5.47
CA VAL A 260 10.19 -8.86 6.31
C VAL A 260 10.11 -7.34 6.43
N VAL A 261 9.02 -6.77 5.95
CA VAL A 261 8.76 -5.34 5.96
C VAL A 261 7.89 -5.01 7.17
N MET A 262 8.20 -3.91 7.87
CA MET A 262 7.48 -3.45 9.05
C MET A 262 7.12 -1.95 8.92
N PRO A 263 6.03 -1.45 9.53
CA PRO A 263 5.67 -0.03 9.43
C PRO A 263 6.74 0.93 9.99
N ASP A 264 7.39 0.52 11.06
CA ASP A 264 8.53 1.21 11.68
C ASP A 264 9.81 0.38 11.45
N THR A 265 10.96 1.03 11.29
CA THR A 265 12.26 0.35 11.23
C THR A 265 12.55 -0.31 12.59
N PRO A 266 12.80 -1.63 12.63
CA PRO A 266 13.15 -2.32 13.87
C PRO A 266 14.49 -1.86 14.43
N SER A 267 14.71 -2.05 15.73
CA SER A 267 16.02 -1.74 16.31
C SER A 267 17.11 -2.69 15.75
N PRO A 268 18.36 -2.23 15.61
CA PRO A 268 19.44 -3.08 15.08
C PRO A 268 19.61 -4.41 15.82
N ALA A 269 19.44 -4.41 17.15
CA ALA A 269 19.52 -5.63 17.97
C ALA A 269 18.43 -6.65 17.63
N LEU A 270 17.20 -6.20 17.33
CA LEU A 270 16.12 -7.09 16.90
C LEU A 270 16.36 -7.62 15.48
N VAL A 271 16.83 -6.75 14.57
CA VAL A 271 17.19 -7.15 13.20
C VAL A 271 18.26 -8.25 13.25
N GLU A 272 19.34 -8.06 14.02
CA GLU A 272 20.40 -9.06 14.15
C GLU A 272 19.86 -10.39 14.69
N TYR A 273 19.10 -10.34 15.79
CA TYR A 273 18.53 -11.53 16.42
C TYR A 273 17.58 -12.30 15.49
N TRP A 274 16.73 -11.61 14.73
CA TRP A 274 15.80 -12.26 13.81
C TRP A 274 16.49 -12.74 12.53
N SER A 275 17.38 -11.94 11.93
CA SER A 275 18.11 -12.32 10.72
C SER A 275 18.98 -13.55 10.93
N GLN A 276 19.65 -13.70 12.09
CA GLN A 276 20.41 -14.91 12.43
C GLN A 276 19.54 -16.17 12.45
N GLN A 277 18.25 -16.04 12.76
CA GLN A 277 17.36 -17.18 12.84
C GLN A 277 16.78 -17.61 11.49
N VAL A 278 16.52 -16.68 10.58
CA VAL A 278 15.72 -16.98 9.38
C VAL A 278 16.43 -16.67 8.06
N GLY A 279 17.56 -15.97 8.08
CA GLY A 279 18.34 -15.67 6.88
C GLY A 279 17.69 -14.67 5.91
N VAL A 280 16.85 -13.76 6.41
CA VAL A 280 16.20 -12.70 5.62
C VAL A 280 16.47 -11.32 6.23
N GLN A 281 16.27 -10.26 5.45
CA GLN A 281 16.35 -8.89 5.96
C GLN A 281 15.07 -8.49 6.71
N PHE A 282 15.22 -7.64 7.72
CA PHE A 282 14.10 -6.98 8.40
C PHE A 282 14.24 -5.48 8.19
N ILE A 283 13.25 -4.88 7.55
CA ILE A 283 13.31 -3.48 7.12
C ILE A 283 12.04 -2.73 7.50
N GLY A 284 12.17 -1.44 7.75
CA GLY A 284 11.04 -0.53 7.88
C GLY A 284 10.48 -0.10 6.53
N ARG A 285 9.26 0.46 6.53
CA ARG A 285 8.62 1.00 5.31
C ARG A 285 9.46 2.06 4.59
N ASN A 286 10.29 2.78 5.32
CA ASN A 286 11.14 3.85 4.79
C ASN A 286 12.38 3.30 4.07
N GLU A 287 12.74 2.04 4.30
CA GLU A 287 13.89 1.36 3.68
C GLU A 287 13.46 0.51 2.47
N LEU A 288 12.14 0.35 2.27
CA LEU A 288 11.57 -0.46 1.20
C LEU A 288 12.05 -0.01 -0.20
N GLU A 289 12.12 1.29 -0.46
CA GLU A 289 12.56 1.80 -1.76
C GLU A 289 14.01 1.42 -2.08
N ALA A 290 14.92 1.61 -1.12
CA ALA A 290 16.32 1.24 -1.28
C ALA A 290 16.47 -0.27 -1.49
N PHE A 291 15.73 -1.08 -0.73
CA PHE A 291 15.70 -2.53 -0.88
C PHE A 291 15.25 -2.96 -2.29
N LEU A 292 14.14 -2.38 -2.78
CA LEU A 292 13.60 -2.71 -4.10
C LEU A 292 14.52 -2.27 -5.24
N HIS A 293 15.18 -1.11 -5.14
CA HIS A 293 16.16 -0.69 -6.15
C HIS A 293 17.38 -1.63 -6.18
N GLY A 294 17.82 -2.16 -5.03
CA GLY A 294 18.84 -3.21 -4.96
C GLY A 294 18.42 -4.54 -5.62
N MET A 295 17.13 -4.73 -5.92
CA MET A 295 16.65 -5.89 -6.67
C MET A 295 16.88 -5.80 -8.18
N ILE A 296 16.84 -4.59 -8.72
CA ILE A 296 16.90 -4.35 -10.17
C ILE A 296 18.31 -4.00 -10.66
N GLN A 297 19.21 -3.62 -9.75
CA GLN A 297 20.65 -3.54 -9.96
C GLN A 297 21.26 -4.94 -10.05
#